data_AF-A0A1H0XGY3-F1
#
_entry.id   AF-A0A1H0XGY3-F1
#
_cell.length_a   1.000
_cell.length_b   1.000
_cell.length_c   1.000
_cell.angle_alpha   90.00
_cell.angle_beta   90.00
_cell.angle_gamma   90.00
#
_symmetry.space_group_name_H-M   'P 1'
#
loop_
_entity.id
_entity.type
_entity.pdbx_description
1 polymer ?
#
loop_
_entity_poly.entity_id
_entity_poly.type
_entity_poly.pdbx_seq_one_letter_code
_entity_poly.pdbx_strand_id
1 'polypeptide(L)'
;MELPWAQHDRPVARIGRGDTYELHLAAPGSARRAALEGFIRQRFELQHGARIRHFMPCLFGLGNPAGQLLGAVGVRSGNSGPLFLERYLDEPIQAAIGARLGHTEPSRDELVEVGNLAADSPGAARLLIVALTDLLVALGFRWVTFTGTPPLLNSFQRLGLTPIALGEADPARIGEELADWGSYYDNRPLVMAGDIHGGHQRLLQLGAYPRLGHQPLYALEDMPDVVCS
;
A
#
# COMPACT_ATOMS: atom_id res chain seq x y z
N MET A 1 24.59 -1.72 -12.57
CA MET A 1 23.71 -1.67 -13.74
C MET A 1 22.89 -0.39 -13.59
N GLU A 2 23.34 0.69 -14.22
CA GLU A 2 22.71 2.00 -14.14
C GLU A 2 21.53 2.04 -15.13
N LEU A 3 20.33 2.37 -14.63
CA LEU A 3 19.10 2.39 -15.43
C LEU A 3 18.73 3.85 -15.76
N PRO A 4 18.52 4.22 -17.04
CA PRO A 4 18.23 5.60 -17.44
C PRO A 4 16.73 5.92 -17.24
N TRP A 5 16.38 6.52 -16.11
CA TRP A 5 15.00 6.93 -15.74
C TRP A 5 14.60 8.35 -16.23
N ALA A 6 15.19 8.84 -17.32
CA ALA A 6 15.14 10.25 -17.70
C ALA A 6 14.00 10.66 -18.66
N GLN A 7 12.82 10.04 -18.62
CA GLN A 7 11.64 10.60 -19.31
C GLN A 7 10.40 10.57 -18.41
N HIS A 8 10.18 11.73 -17.76
CA HIS A 8 8.92 12.27 -17.24
C HIS A 8 8.05 11.36 -16.35
N ASP A 9 8.44 11.17 -15.10
CA ASP A 9 7.45 11.05 -14.02
C ASP A 9 8.02 11.75 -12.78
N ARG A 10 7.45 12.92 -12.45
CA ARG A 10 7.83 13.69 -11.26
C ARG A 10 7.56 12.84 -10.01
N PRO A 11 8.43 12.89 -8.99
CA PRO A 11 8.12 12.25 -7.71
C PRO A 11 6.84 12.86 -7.13
N VAL A 12 5.98 12.01 -6.56
CA VAL A 12 4.75 12.43 -5.86
C VAL A 12 5.06 12.91 -4.44
N ALA A 13 6.15 12.42 -3.84
CA ALA A 13 6.62 12.86 -2.54
C ALA A 13 8.12 12.58 -2.36
N ARG A 14 8.74 13.28 -1.42
CA ARG A 14 10.06 12.98 -0.87
C ARG A 14 9.94 12.61 0.60
N ILE A 15 10.77 11.69 1.07
CA ILE A 15 10.81 11.30 2.46
C ILE A 15 12.20 10.75 2.82
N GLY A 16 12.64 10.97 4.05
CA GLY A 16 13.95 10.59 4.57
C GLY A 16 14.78 11.82 4.95
N ARG A 17 15.24 11.87 6.21
CA ARG A 17 16.03 12.99 6.75
C ARG A 17 17.55 12.86 6.53
N GLY A 18 18.05 11.64 6.33
CA GLY A 18 19.47 11.37 6.06
C GLY A 18 19.67 11.17 4.56
N ASP A 19 19.30 9.97 4.09
CA ASP A 19 19.11 9.74 2.66
C ASP A 19 17.73 10.26 2.25
N THR A 20 17.67 11.02 1.16
CA THR A 20 16.41 11.41 0.54
C THR A 20 15.92 10.29 -0.35
N TYR A 21 14.69 9.85 -0.13
CA TYR A 21 13.97 8.90 -0.97
C TYR A 21 12.81 9.61 -1.67
N GLU A 22 12.50 9.15 -2.87
CA GLU A 22 11.41 9.67 -3.68
C GLU A 22 10.35 8.59 -3.87
N LEU A 23 9.10 8.98 -3.65
CA LEU A 23 7.93 8.18 -3.99
C LEU A 23 7.51 8.54 -5.40
N HIS A 24 7.28 7.51 -6.20
CA HIS A 24 7.05 7.62 -7.63
C HIS A 24 5.85 6.77 -8.03
N LEU A 25 4.88 7.34 -8.74
CA LEU A 25 3.88 6.54 -9.45
C LEU A 25 4.54 5.91 -10.68
N ALA A 26 4.12 4.70 -11.03
CA ALA A 26 4.50 4.04 -12.26
C ALA A 26 3.34 4.05 -13.26
N ALA A 27 3.49 4.79 -14.36
CA ALA A 27 2.54 4.77 -15.45
C ALA A 27 2.36 3.35 -16.04
N PRO A 28 1.16 2.95 -16.50
CA PRO A 28 0.93 1.68 -17.16
C PRO A 28 1.90 1.45 -18.33
N GLY A 29 2.47 0.24 -18.43
CA GLY A 29 3.43 -0.12 -19.49
C GLY A 29 4.81 0.54 -19.39
N SER A 30 5.06 1.43 -18.42
CA SER A 30 6.35 2.08 -18.26
C SER A 30 7.47 1.11 -17.82
N ALA A 31 8.72 1.45 -18.11
CA ALA A 31 9.87 0.71 -17.59
C ALA A 31 9.90 0.69 -16.05
N ARG A 32 9.43 1.77 -15.41
CA ARG A 32 9.26 1.84 -13.95
C ARG A 32 8.26 0.80 -13.47
N ARG A 33 7.11 0.66 -14.13
CA ARG A 33 6.12 -0.37 -13.80
C ARG A 33 6.74 -1.75 -13.83
N ALA A 34 7.44 -2.10 -14.90
CA ALA A 34 8.13 -3.39 -15.02
C ALA A 34 9.16 -3.61 -13.89
N ALA A 35 9.93 -2.57 -13.53
CA ALA A 35 10.88 -2.64 -12.43
C ALA A 35 10.22 -2.86 -11.06
N LEU A 36 9.10 -2.16 -10.78
CA LEU A 36 8.34 -2.35 -9.53
C LEU A 36 7.75 -3.76 -9.45
N GLU A 37 7.16 -4.26 -10.53
CA GLU A 37 6.64 -5.63 -10.55
C GLU A 37 7.76 -6.66 -10.34
N GLY A 38 8.92 -6.47 -10.98
CA GLY A 38 10.10 -7.31 -10.77
C GLY A 38 10.57 -7.31 -9.31
N PHE A 39 10.67 -6.12 -8.71
CA PHE A 39 11.01 -5.96 -7.28
C PHE A 39 10.00 -6.68 -6.38
N ILE A 40 8.70 -6.49 -6.60
CA ILE A 40 7.65 -7.15 -5.82
C ILE A 40 7.77 -8.68 -5.94
N ARG A 41 7.93 -9.22 -7.15
CA ARG A 41 8.12 -10.67 -7.36
C ARG A 41 9.32 -11.18 -6.56
N GLN A 42 10.46 -10.52 -6.70
CA GLN A 42 11.69 -10.91 -6.01
C GLN A 42 11.50 -10.92 -4.48
N ARG A 43 10.87 -9.89 -3.90
CA ARG A 43 10.67 -9.80 -2.45
C ARG A 43 9.73 -10.89 -1.93
N PHE A 44 8.63 -11.14 -2.62
CA PHE A 44 7.68 -12.20 -2.25
C PHE A 44 8.28 -13.60 -2.44
N GLU A 45 9.06 -13.83 -3.49
CA GLU A 45 9.79 -15.08 -3.70
C GLU A 45 10.83 -15.31 -2.60
N LEU A 46 11.65 -14.31 -2.28
CA LEU A 46 12.66 -14.42 -1.23
C LEU A 46 12.07 -14.65 0.17
N GLN A 47 10.95 -13.99 0.48
CA GLN A 47 10.37 -14.06 1.82
C GLN A 47 9.45 -15.25 2.02
N HIS A 48 8.75 -15.68 0.97
CA HIS A 48 7.66 -16.66 1.07
C HIS A 48 7.78 -17.82 0.08
N GLY A 49 8.74 -17.80 -0.84
CA GLY A 49 8.74 -18.72 -1.98
C GLY A 49 7.54 -18.50 -2.91
N ALA A 50 6.92 -17.32 -2.87
CA ALA A 50 5.71 -16.99 -3.61
C ALA A 50 6.02 -16.51 -5.03
N ARG A 51 5.21 -16.95 -6.00
CA ARG A 51 5.26 -16.54 -7.41
C ARG A 51 4.11 -15.59 -7.72
N ILE A 52 4.31 -14.30 -7.48
CA ILE A 52 3.30 -13.28 -7.74
C ILE A 52 3.06 -13.08 -9.24
N ARG A 53 1.81 -13.30 -9.68
CA ARG A 53 1.37 -13.14 -11.08
C ARG A 53 0.53 -11.89 -11.31
N HIS A 54 -0.18 -11.44 -10.27
CA HIS A 54 -1.13 -10.33 -10.35
C HIS A 54 -0.64 -9.12 -9.56
N PHE A 55 -0.79 -7.95 -10.17
CA PHE A 55 -0.41 -6.66 -9.59
C PHE A 55 -1.61 -5.73 -9.59
N MET A 56 -1.70 -4.89 -8.57
CA MET A 56 -2.70 -3.83 -8.51
C MET A 56 -2.56 -2.82 -9.65
N PRO A 57 -3.65 -2.15 -10.05
CA PRO A 57 -3.66 -1.29 -11.21
C PRO A 57 -2.71 -0.09 -11.06
N CYS A 58 -2.60 0.51 -9.87
CA CYS A 58 -1.59 1.51 -9.58
C CYS A 58 -0.44 0.90 -8.75
N LEU A 59 0.81 1.15 -9.14
CA LEU A 59 1.98 0.80 -8.34
C LEU A 59 2.80 2.06 -8.03
N PHE A 60 3.15 2.22 -6.76
CA PHE A 60 4.07 3.24 -6.29
C PHE A 60 5.40 2.59 -5.90
N GLY A 61 6.50 3.26 -6.21
CA GLY A 61 7.85 2.85 -5.83
C GLY A 61 8.50 3.90 -4.94
N LEU A 62 9.12 3.46 -3.85
CA LEU A 62 10.01 4.26 -3.04
C LEU A 62 11.44 3.89 -3.40
N GLY A 63 12.22 4.86 -3.87
CA GLY A 63 13.61 4.65 -4.24
C GLY A 63 14.50 5.84 -3.91
N ASN A 64 15.81 5.64 -3.93
CA ASN A 64 16.74 6.76 -3.84
C ASN A 64 16.91 7.44 -5.22
N PRO A 65 17.49 8.66 -5.28
CA PRO A 65 17.77 9.36 -6.54
C PRO A 65 18.70 8.60 -7.50
N ALA A 66 19.44 7.60 -7.01
CA ALA A 66 20.27 6.73 -7.85
C ALA A 66 19.46 5.62 -8.56
N GLY A 67 18.14 5.52 -8.30
CA GLY A 67 17.25 4.54 -8.92
C GLY A 67 17.21 3.19 -8.21
N GLN A 68 17.82 3.06 -7.02
CA GLN A 68 17.67 1.86 -6.20
C GLN A 68 16.31 1.89 -5.50
N LEU A 69 15.53 0.83 -5.69
CA LEU A 69 14.26 0.63 -5.00
C LEU A 69 14.50 0.20 -3.56
N LEU A 70 13.73 0.76 -2.63
CA LEU A 70 13.65 0.35 -1.23
C LEU A 70 12.32 -0.33 -0.91
N GLY A 71 11.30 -0.04 -1.70
CA GLY A 71 9.98 -0.63 -1.55
C GLY A 71 9.06 -0.29 -2.70
N ALA A 72 7.99 -1.08 -2.81
CA ALA A 72 6.90 -0.87 -3.73
C ALA A 72 5.58 -1.20 -3.05
N VAL A 73 4.50 -0.57 -3.48
CA VAL A 73 3.16 -0.80 -2.98
C VAL A 73 2.14 -0.64 -4.09
N GLY A 74 1.17 -1.54 -4.11
CA GLY A 74 0.03 -1.49 -5.00
C GLY A 74 -1.17 -0.83 -4.36
N VAL A 75 -1.95 -0.13 -5.18
CA VAL A 75 -3.17 0.56 -4.77
C VAL A 75 -4.28 0.32 -5.78
N ARG A 76 -5.51 0.09 -5.28
CA ARG A 76 -6.74 -0.03 -6.07
C ARG A 76 -7.86 0.75 -5.41
N SER A 77 -8.51 1.66 -6.14
CA SER A 77 -9.72 2.35 -5.66
C SER A 77 -10.88 1.35 -5.50
N GLY A 78 -11.70 1.49 -4.46
CA GLY A 78 -12.94 0.75 -4.30
C GLY A 78 -13.94 0.98 -5.43
N ASN A 79 -13.84 2.12 -6.13
CA ASN A 79 -14.72 2.47 -7.24
C ASN A 79 -14.37 1.74 -8.56
N SER A 80 -13.18 1.15 -8.68
CA SER A 80 -12.76 0.47 -9.92
C SER A 80 -13.21 -1.00 -10.01
N GLY A 81 -13.94 -1.49 -9.00
CA GLY A 81 -14.56 -2.81 -9.01
C GLY A 81 -14.43 -3.55 -7.67
N PRO A 82 -14.63 -4.89 -7.68
CA PRO A 82 -14.42 -5.73 -6.50
C PRO A 82 -12.99 -5.63 -5.99
N LEU A 83 -12.82 -5.55 -4.67
CA LEU A 83 -11.50 -5.60 -4.04
C LEU A 83 -11.05 -7.06 -3.91
N PHE A 84 -9.76 -7.32 -3.96
CA PHE A 84 -9.26 -8.70 -3.86
C PHE A 84 -9.56 -9.30 -2.48
N LEU A 85 -9.35 -8.52 -1.41
CA LEU A 85 -9.59 -8.96 -0.04
C LEU A 85 -11.05 -9.28 0.30
N GLU A 86 -12.02 -8.89 -0.54
CA GLU A 86 -13.43 -9.27 -0.34
C GLU A 86 -13.63 -10.78 -0.50
N ARG A 87 -12.73 -11.48 -1.20
CA ARG A 87 -12.73 -12.95 -1.26
C ARG A 87 -12.66 -13.60 0.12
N TYR A 88 -12.05 -12.93 1.11
CA TYR A 88 -11.88 -13.47 2.46
C TYR A 88 -13.09 -13.25 3.38
N LEU A 89 -14.04 -12.42 2.97
CA LEU A 89 -15.16 -12.00 3.80
C LEU A 89 -16.45 -12.64 3.31
N ASP A 90 -17.39 -12.84 4.21
CA ASP A 90 -18.74 -13.34 3.88
C ASP A 90 -19.69 -12.20 3.43
N GLU A 91 -19.30 -10.97 3.73
CA GLU A 91 -20.03 -9.74 3.43
C GLU A 91 -19.13 -8.75 2.68
N PRO A 92 -19.71 -7.77 1.95
CA PRO A 92 -18.94 -6.69 1.34
C PRO A 92 -18.09 -5.96 2.37
N ILE A 93 -16.93 -5.46 1.95
CA ILE A 93 -15.98 -4.80 2.87
C ILE A 93 -16.61 -3.62 3.65
N GLN A 94 -17.58 -2.94 3.05
CA GLN A 94 -18.29 -1.80 3.66
C GLN A 94 -19.14 -2.24 4.85
N ALA A 95 -19.83 -3.36 4.73
CA ALA A 95 -20.61 -3.96 5.81
C ALA A 95 -19.69 -4.43 6.95
N ALA A 96 -18.57 -5.08 6.61
CA ALA A 96 -17.58 -5.51 7.61
C ALA A 96 -16.97 -4.32 8.37
N ILE A 97 -16.68 -3.20 7.69
CA ILE A 97 -16.24 -1.96 8.34
C ILE A 97 -17.38 -1.37 9.18
N GLY A 98 -18.58 -1.26 8.62
CA GLY A 98 -19.75 -0.69 9.28
C GLY A 98 -20.11 -1.41 10.57
N ALA A 99 -20.03 -2.74 10.59
CA ALA A 99 -20.24 -3.56 11.79
C ALA A 99 -19.29 -3.19 12.94
N ARG A 100 -18.11 -2.65 12.65
CA ARG A 100 -17.15 -2.16 13.66
C ARG A 100 -17.37 -0.71 14.06
N LEU A 101 -18.14 0.06 13.29
CA LEU A 101 -18.42 1.48 13.48
C LEU A 101 -19.84 1.77 13.98
N GLY A 102 -20.57 0.75 14.45
CA GLY A 102 -21.95 0.91 14.89
C GLY A 102 -22.95 0.96 13.74
N HIS A 103 -22.72 0.18 12.68
CA HIS A 103 -23.55 0.01 11.48
C HIS A 103 -23.61 1.21 10.52
N THR A 104 -22.66 2.13 10.61
CA THR A 104 -22.45 3.15 9.57
C THR A 104 -21.45 2.64 8.55
N GLU A 105 -21.94 2.25 7.38
CA GLU A 105 -21.10 1.77 6.28
C GLU A 105 -20.47 2.94 5.50
N PRO A 106 -19.18 2.87 5.16
CA PRO A 106 -18.55 3.86 4.28
C PRO A 106 -19.04 3.71 2.83
N SER A 107 -18.97 4.80 2.08
CA SER A 107 -19.25 4.76 0.64
C SER A 107 -18.11 4.05 -0.11
N ARG A 108 -18.42 3.44 -1.25
CA ARG A 108 -17.45 2.59 -1.99
C ARG A 108 -16.27 3.40 -2.54
N ASP A 109 -16.52 4.64 -2.93
CA ASP A 109 -15.55 5.62 -3.42
C ASP A 109 -14.61 6.15 -2.32
N GLU A 110 -15.00 6.02 -1.04
CA GLU A 110 -14.15 6.36 0.09
C GLU A 110 -13.11 5.27 0.43
N LEU A 111 -13.22 4.09 -0.20
CA LEU A 111 -12.38 2.94 0.06
C LEU A 111 -11.20 2.85 -0.91
N VAL A 112 -10.07 2.42 -0.37
CA VAL A 112 -8.91 2.04 -1.16
C VAL A 112 -8.33 0.73 -0.64
N GLU A 113 -7.99 -0.17 -1.54
CA GLU A 113 -7.26 -1.40 -1.24
C GLU A 113 -5.76 -1.17 -1.44
N VAL A 114 -4.97 -1.58 -0.46
CA VAL A 114 -3.51 -1.59 -0.51
C VAL A 114 -3.03 -3.03 -0.46
N GLY A 115 -2.18 -3.37 -1.42
CA GLY A 115 -1.64 -4.72 -1.61
C GLY A 115 -0.30 -4.67 -2.31
N ASN A 116 0.22 -5.83 -2.70
CA ASN A 116 1.56 -5.96 -3.31
C ASN A 116 2.67 -5.18 -2.56
N LEU A 117 2.54 -4.98 -1.24
CA LEU A 117 3.50 -4.22 -0.45
C LEU A 117 4.75 -5.06 -0.27
N ALA A 118 5.83 -4.61 -0.87
CA ALA A 118 7.15 -5.20 -0.77
C ALA A 118 8.13 -4.12 -0.30
N ALA A 119 8.98 -4.44 0.67
CA ALA A 119 9.99 -3.52 1.16
C ALA A 119 11.26 -4.27 1.55
N ASP A 120 12.41 -3.63 1.38
CA ASP A 120 13.71 -4.19 1.73
C ASP A 120 13.96 -4.25 3.23
N SER A 121 13.27 -3.40 3.99
CA SER A 121 13.33 -3.38 5.45
C SER A 121 12.01 -2.92 6.07
N PRO A 122 11.77 -3.21 7.36
CA PRO A 122 10.66 -2.60 8.10
C PRO A 122 10.73 -1.07 8.14
N GLY A 123 11.93 -0.48 8.00
CA GLY A 123 12.10 0.97 7.87
C GLY A 123 11.48 1.50 6.59
N ALA A 124 11.80 0.89 5.44
CA ALA A 124 11.23 1.26 4.15
C ALA A 124 9.70 1.05 4.11
N ALA A 125 9.19 -0.02 4.71
CA ALA A 125 7.74 -0.24 4.85
C ALA A 125 7.07 0.91 5.62
N ARG A 126 7.67 1.39 6.72
CA ARG A 126 7.14 2.55 7.46
C ARG A 126 7.19 3.84 6.67
N LEU A 127 8.24 4.08 5.88
CA LEU A 127 8.32 5.24 4.99
C LEU A 127 7.21 5.22 3.94
N LEU A 128 6.96 4.07 3.32
CA LEU A 128 5.83 3.86 2.41
C LEU A 128 4.49 4.14 3.08
N ILE A 129 4.23 3.59 4.28
CA ILE A 129 2.98 3.82 5.01
C ILE A 129 2.75 5.32 5.28
N VAL A 130 3.78 6.05 5.71
CA VAL A 130 3.68 7.49 6.01
C VAL A 130 3.40 8.29 4.75
N ALA A 131 4.19 8.08 3.69
CA ALA A 131 4.04 8.82 2.44
C ALA A 131 2.70 8.51 1.76
N LEU A 132 2.27 7.24 1.78
CA LEU A 132 1.01 6.82 1.20
C LEU A 132 -0.20 7.33 2.02
N THR A 133 -0.11 7.41 3.34
CA THR A 133 -1.19 7.94 4.18
C THR A 133 -1.46 9.41 3.84
N ASP A 134 -0.41 10.23 3.70
CA ASP A 134 -0.55 11.64 3.29
C ASP A 134 -1.19 11.77 1.91
N LEU A 135 -0.68 10.99 0.95
CA LEU A 135 -1.18 10.96 -0.42
C LEU A 135 -2.66 10.56 -0.48
N LEU A 136 -3.05 9.47 0.19
CA LEU A 136 -4.42 8.97 0.15
C LEU A 136 -5.42 9.92 0.81
N VAL A 137 -5.04 10.64 1.87
CA VAL A 137 -5.88 11.72 2.42
C VAL A 137 -6.09 12.82 1.40
N ALA A 138 -5.03 13.25 0.72
CA ALA A 138 -5.11 14.30 -0.28
C ALA A 138 -5.98 13.90 -1.49
N LEU A 139 -6.07 12.60 -1.78
CA LEU A 139 -6.93 12.02 -2.82
C LEU A 139 -8.39 11.81 -2.36
N GLY A 140 -8.72 12.13 -1.10
CA GLY A 140 -10.08 12.06 -0.58
C GLY A 140 -10.51 10.67 -0.06
N PHE A 141 -9.62 9.68 -0.02
CA PHE A 141 -9.97 8.38 0.56
C PHE A 141 -10.11 8.47 2.08
N ARG A 142 -11.12 7.79 2.62
CA ARG A 142 -11.37 7.71 4.06
C ARG A 142 -10.80 6.44 4.69
N TRP A 143 -10.88 5.33 3.97
CA TRP A 143 -10.56 4.01 4.51
C TRP A 143 -9.57 3.26 3.64
N VAL A 144 -8.47 2.81 4.26
CA VAL A 144 -7.54 1.88 3.64
C VAL A 144 -7.89 0.47 4.10
N THR A 145 -7.88 -0.47 3.17
CA THR A 145 -8.12 -1.88 3.42
C THR A 145 -6.96 -2.69 2.87
N PHE A 146 -6.49 -3.69 3.62
CA PHE A 146 -5.32 -4.46 3.21
C PHE A 146 -5.27 -5.81 3.93
N THR A 147 -4.48 -6.72 3.39
CA THR A 147 -4.15 -7.99 4.05
C THR A 147 -2.85 -7.83 4.83
N GLY A 148 -2.92 -7.83 6.17
CA GLY A 148 -1.82 -7.53 7.07
C GLY A 148 -1.17 -8.78 7.65
N THR A 149 0.10 -9.04 7.31
CA THR A 149 0.93 -10.02 8.03
C THR A 149 1.48 -9.41 9.33
N PRO A 150 1.90 -10.21 10.33
CA PRO A 150 2.44 -9.68 11.59
C PRO A 150 3.59 -8.67 11.43
N PRO A 151 4.56 -8.85 10.50
CA PRO A 151 5.59 -7.83 10.24
C PRO A 151 5.04 -6.48 9.75
N LEU A 152 4.01 -6.53 8.89
CA LEU A 152 3.35 -5.32 8.40
C LEU A 152 2.57 -4.63 9.53
N LEU A 153 1.80 -5.39 10.32
CA LEU A 153 1.07 -4.88 11.48
C LEU A 153 2.01 -4.23 12.51
N ASN A 154 3.20 -4.81 12.73
CA ASN A 154 4.23 -4.20 13.58
C ASN A 154 4.68 -2.83 13.05
N SER A 155 4.75 -2.66 11.72
CA SER A 155 5.12 -1.39 11.10
C SER A 155 4.06 -0.31 11.36
N PHE A 156 2.76 -0.65 11.28
CA PHE A 156 1.67 0.25 11.68
C PHE A 156 1.74 0.61 13.17
N GLN A 157 1.91 -0.38 14.05
CA GLN A 157 2.01 -0.15 15.49
C GLN A 157 3.15 0.79 15.87
N ARG A 158 4.33 0.63 15.25
CA ARG A 158 5.49 1.53 15.48
C ARG A 158 5.26 2.97 15.01
N LEU A 159 4.31 3.18 14.09
CA LEU A 159 3.87 4.51 13.66
C LEU A 159 2.74 5.06 14.54
N GLY A 160 2.31 4.31 15.56
CA GLY A 160 1.18 4.68 16.41
C GLY A 160 -0.17 4.55 15.71
N LEU A 161 -0.23 3.78 14.62
CA LEU A 161 -1.45 3.51 13.85
C LEU A 161 -2.05 2.17 14.29
N THR A 162 -3.36 2.14 14.45
CA THR A 162 -4.12 0.97 14.95
C THR A 162 -5.23 0.61 13.99
N PRO A 163 -4.92 -0.06 12.86
CA PRO A 163 -5.94 -0.61 11.98
C PRO A 163 -6.76 -1.68 12.72
N ILE A 164 -8.02 -1.83 12.35
CA ILE A 164 -8.95 -2.82 12.90
C ILE A 164 -8.92 -4.09 12.06
N ALA A 165 -8.86 -5.25 12.71
CA ALA A 165 -8.93 -6.54 12.04
C ALA A 165 -10.39 -6.87 11.73
N LEU A 166 -10.74 -7.14 10.48
CA LEU A 166 -12.09 -7.46 10.02
C LEU A 166 -12.35 -8.97 9.96
N GLY A 167 -11.32 -9.76 9.64
CA GLY A 167 -11.41 -11.22 9.56
C GLY A 167 -10.06 -11.85 9.24
N GLU A 168 -10.00 -13.18 9.24
CA GLU A 168 -8.82 -13.91 8.78
C GLU A 168 -8.77 -13.95 7.26
N ALA A 169 -7.59 -13.77 6.67
CA ALA A 169 -7.38 -14.04 5.25
C ALA A 169 -7.16 -15.54 5.06
N ASP A 170 -8.26 -16.30 5.14
CA ASP A 170 -8.26 -17.77 5.07
C ASP A 170 -7.77 -18.26 3.69
N PRO A 171 -6.66 -19.02 3.62
CA PRO A 171 -6.14 -19.55 2.37
C PRO A 171 -7.13 -20.43 1.60
N ALA A 172 -8.10 -21.07 2.28
CA ALA A 172 -9.13 -21.88 1.62
C ALA A 172 -9.99 -21.06 0.64
N ARG A 173 -10.05 -19.73 0.81
CA ARG A 173 -10.82 -18.81 -0.04
C ARG A 173 -10.08 -18.35 -1.29
N ILE A 174 -8.81 -18.72 -1.45
CA ILE A 174 -7.99 -18.33 -2.62
C ILE A 174 -8.20 -19.26 -3.82
N GLY A 175 -8.52 -20.53 -3.57
CA GLY A 175 -8.67 -21.54 -4.62
C GLY A 175 -7.33 -21.95 -5.25
N GLU A 176 -7.31 -22.12 -6.57
CA GLU A 176 -6.15 -22.65 -7.31
C GLU A 176 -4.90 -21.78 -7.22
N GLU A 177 -5.06 -20.47 -7.04
CA GLU A 177 -3.94 -19.52 -6.91
C GLU A 177 -3.12 -19.77 -5.63
N LEU A 178 -3.63 -20.52 -4.64
CA LEU A 178 -2.98 -20.72 -3.35
C LEU A 178 -1.56 -21.30 -3.48
N ALA A 179 -1.36 -22.19 -4.46
CA ALA A 179 -0.05 -22.80 -4.73
C ALA A 179 1.02 -21.77 -5.13
N ASP A 180 0.63 -20.63 -5.69
CA ASP A 180 1.56 -19.55 -6.06
C ASP A 180 1.95 -18.67 -4.86
N TRP A 181 1.33 -18.82 -3.69
CA TRP A 181 1.59 -17.97 -2.52
C TRP A 181 2.66 -18.52 -1.56
N GLY A 182 3.20 -19.71 -1.81
CA GLY A 182 4.23 -20.33 -0.97
C GLY A 182 3.83 -20.34 0.52
N SER A 183 4.73 -19.90 1.40
CA SER A 183 4.50 -19.79 2.85
C SER A 183 3.87 -18.47 3.31
N TYR A 184 3.27 -17.68 2.40
CA TYR A 184 2.67 -16.40 2.77
C TYR A 184 1.58 -16.56 3.84
N TYR A 185 0.66 -17.50 3.66
CA TYR A 185 -0.47 -17.74 4.57
C TYR A 185 -0.08 -18.43 5.88
N ASP A 186 1.11 -19.02 6.00
CA ASP A 186 1.63 -19.55 7.26
C ASP A 186 1.74 -18.44 8.32
N ASN A 187 1.84 -17.19 7.89
CA ASN A 187 1.88 -16.00 8.75
C ASN A 187 0.50 -15.58 9.29
N ARG A 188 -0.57 -16.32 8.97
CA ARG A 188 -1.97 -16.02 9.34
C ARG A 188 -2.34 -14.55 9.10
N PRO A 189 -2.27 -14.09 7.84
CA PRO A 189 -2.63 -12.71 7.53
C PRO A 189 -4.08 -12.41 7.92
N LEU A 190 -4.34 -11.17 8.28
CA LEU A 190 -5.68 -10.67 8.60
C LEU A 190 -6.15 -9.66 7.56
N VAL A 191 -7.43 -9.66 7.24
CA VAL A 191 -8.06 -8.54 6.55
C VAL A 191 -8.18 -7.39 7.53
N MET A 192 -7.62 -6.24 7.18
CA MET A 192 -7.54 -5.06 8.02
C MET A 192 -8.23 -3.87 7.35
N ALA A 193 -8.78 -2.97 8.15
CA ALA A 193 -9.18 -1.64 7.72
C ALA A 193 -8.57 -0.56 8.62
N GLY A 194 -8.26 0.62 8.07
CA GLY A 194 -7.76 1.76 8.82
C GLY A 194 -8.41 3.06 8.37
N ASP A 195 -8.77 3.91 9.34
CA ASP A 195 -9.19 5.29 9.08
C ASP A 195 -7.96 6.11 8.65
N ILE A 196 -7.90 6.49 7.38
CA ILE A 196 -6.76 7.18 6.78
C ILE A 196 -6.64 8.59 7.39
N HIS A 197 -7.75 9.30 7.54
CA HIS A 197 -7.74 10.64 8.12
C HIS A 197 -7.34 10.59 9.60
N GLY A 198 -7.91 9.65 10.37
CA GLY A 198 -7.52 9.42 11.76
C GLY A 198 -6.03 9.08 11.89
N GLY A 199 -5.52 8.23 11.00
CA GLY A 199 -4.09 7.91 10.91
C GLY A 199 -3.21 9.11 10.56
N HIS A 200 -3.63 9.93 9.60
CA HIS A 200 -2.94 11.16 9.21
C HIS A 200 -2.86 12.16 10.38
N GLN A 201 -3.97 12.40 11.09
CA GLN A 201 -3.99 13.24 12.28
C GLN A 201 -3.04 12.70 13.37
N ARG A 202 -3.00 11.38 13.54
CA ARG A 202 -2.09 10.74 14.49
C ARG A 202 -0.62 10.94 14.10
N LEU A 203 -0.28 10.82 12.81
CA LEU A 203 1.07 11.07 12.30
C LEU A 203 1.49 12.53 12.49
N LEU A 204 0.57 13.49 12.29
CA LEU A 204 0.80 14.91 12.59
C LEU A 204 1.11 15.13 14.07
N GLN A 205 0.28 14.59 14.97
CA GLN A 205 0.46 14.72 16.42
C GLN A 205 1.80 14.14 16.91
N LEU A 206 2.24 13.03 16.32
CA LEU A 206 3.52 12.39 16.65
C LEU A 206 4.72 13.07 15.97
N GLY A 207 4.49 14.11 15.18
CA GLY A 207 5.50 14.81 14.40
C GLY A 207 6.18 13.92 13.36
N ALA A 208 5.50 12.87 12.88
CA ALA A 208 6.10 11.86 12.00
C ALA A 208 6.58 12.47 10.67
N TYR A 209 5.77 13.33 10.05
CA TYR A 209 6.11 13.99 8.78
C TYR A 209 7.41 14.82 8.87
N PRO A 210 7.55 15.82 9.76
CA PRO A 210 8.79 16.60 9.87
C PRO A 210 9.98 15.79 10.39
N ARG A 211 9.75 14.77 11.24
CA ARG A 211 10.81 13.85 11.71
C ARG A 211 11.38 13.00 10.59
N LEU A 212 10.52 12.55 9.68
CA LEU A 212 10.91 11.74 8.54
C LEU A 212 11.27 12.58 7.32
N GLY A 213 11.20 13.92 7.39
CA GLY A 213 11.50 14.77 6.24
C GLY A 213 10.53 14.56 5.08
N HIS A 214 9.27 14.22 5.39
CA HIS A 214 8.23 14.03 4.39
C HIS A 214 7.87 15.37 3.74
N GLN A 215 7.85 15.38 2.41
CA GLN A 215 7.48 16.52 1.59
C GLN A 215 6.57 16.03 0.46
N PRO A 216 5.27 16.37 0.47
CA PRO A 216 4.41 16.13 -0.68
C PRO A 216 4.85 17.00 -1.86
N LEU A 217 4.81 16.44 -3.06
CA LEU A 217 5.22 17.11 -4.31
C LEU A 217 4.10 17.12 -5.36
N TYR A 218 2.91 16.64 -5.01
CA TYR A 218 1.71 16.78 -5.82
C TYR A 218 1.04 18.15 -5.58
N ALA A 219 0.54 18.75 -6.66
CA ALA A 219 -0.42 19.85 -6.59
C ALA A 219 -1.84 19.27 -6.73
N LEU A 220 -2.86 19.93 -6.18
CA LEU A 220 -4.26 19.47 -6.31
C LEU A 220 -4.69 19.25 -7.76
N GLU A 221 -4.13 20.03 -8.69
CA GLU A 221 -4.41 19.99 -10.13
C GLU A 221 -3.67 18.85 -10.86
N ASP A 222 -2.56 18.35 -10.28
CA ASP A 222 -1.67 17.33 -10.85
C ASP A 222 -1.69 16.04 -10.00
N MET A 223 -2.79 15.79 -9.27
CA MET A 223 -2.88 14.63 -8.38
C MET A 223 -2.79 13.34 -9.19
N PRO A 224 -2.02 12.34 -8.71
CA PRO A 224 -1.93 11.05 -9.39
C PRO A 224 -3.32 10.41 -9.44
N ASP A 225 -3.75 10.03 -10.64
CA ASP A 225 -5.00 9.29 -10.80
C ASP A 225 -4.81 7.85 -10.29
N VAL A 226 -5.37 7.57 -9.11
CA VAL A 226 -5.35 6.24 -8.48
C VAL A 226 -6.48 5.33 -8.95
N VAL A 227 -7.29 5.79 -9.89
CA VAL A 227 -8.33 4.97 -10.53
C VAL A 227 -7.72 4.03 -11.56
N CYS A 228 -6.50 4.31 -12.07
CA CYS A 228 -5.71 3.53 -13.06
C CYS A 228 -6.56 2.47 -13.78
N SER A 229 -7.26 2.88 -14.84
CA SER A 229 -8.13 2.02 -15.64
C SER A 229 -7.40 0.89 -16.37
#